data_AF-A0A7C2LER5-F1
#
_entry.id   AF-A0A7C2LER5-F1
#
_cell.length_a   1.000
_cell.length_b   1.000
_cell.length_c   1.000
_cell.angle_alpha   90.00
_cell.angle_beta   90.00
_cell.angle_gamma   90.00
#
_symmetry.space_group_name_H-M   'P 1'
#
loop_
_entity.id
_entity.type
_entity.pdbx_description
1 polymer ?
#
loop_
_entity_poly.entity_id
_entity_poly.type
_entity_poly.pdbx_seq_one_letter_code
_entity_poly.pdbx_strand_id
1 'polypeptide(L)'
;MRNLNKLKILNPELENKIKEMIRLYYNKNRYDLQKHYGDLLKQVSDKINNIRSLEELDLEEFVKPNGICEGIAIGMDFKKSQFRKFYNEIKNIKIKINKLHKEQDTSELISIAIKIISLIPKLAYSKGRGLIDNNFFKFMKVIIGKLREKLNKENFEVFDKILVSILAYHTYYNPKEN
;
A
#
# COMPACT_ATOMS: atom_id res chain seq x y z
N MET A 1 -24.94 -9.97 7.39
CA MET A 1 -24.05 -10.21 8.54
C MET A 1 -22.65 -10.52 8.01
N ARG A 2 -21.69 -9.60 8.18
CA ARG A 2 -20.28 -9.85 7.79
C ARG A 2 -19.71 -10.89 8.76
N ASN A 3 -19.24 -11.99 8.20
CA ASN A 3 -18.74 -13.14 8.94
C ASN A 3 -17.46 -12.75 9.70
N LEU A 4 -17.55 -12.60 11.02
CA LEU A 4 -16.44 -12.24 11.93
C LEU A 4 -15.40 -13.39 12.09
N ASN A 5 -15.61 -14.54 11.45
CA ASN A 5 -14.79 -15.75 11.61
C ASN A 5 -13.69 -15.93 10.55
N LYS A 6 -13.10 -14.86 10.04
CA LYS A 6 -11.85 -14.94 9.27
C LYS A 6 -10.82 -13.96 9.79
N LEU A 7 -10.54 -14.01 11.09
CA LEU A 7 -9.24 -13.59 11.61
C LEU A 7 -8.24 -14.66 11.17
N LYS A 8 -7.75 -14.57 9.92
CA LYS A 8 -6.66 -15.44 9.51
C LYS A 8 -5.42 -14.87 10.20
N ILE A 9 -4.96 -15.59 11.22
CA ILE A 9 -3.67 -15.35 11.84
C ILE A 9 -2.67 -15.20 10.70
N LEU A 10 -1.94 -14.07 10.72
CA LEU A 10 -0.87 -13.76 9.78
C LEU A 10 -0.04 -15.02 9.59
N ASN A 11 0.34 -15.36 8.34
CA ASN A 11 1.26 -16.48 8.12
C ASN A 11 2.44 -16.30 9.08
N PRO A 12 2.67 -17.20 10.08
CA PRO A 12 3.65 -16.97 11.13
C PRO A 12 5.05 -16.65 10.59
N GLU A 13 5.36 -17.16 9.40
CA GLU A 13 6.57 -16.86 8.65
C GLU A 13 6.70 -15.36 8.30
N LEU A 14 5.62 -14.73 7.85
CA LEU A 14 5.62 -13.32 7.44
C LEU A 14 5.70 -12.40 8.67
N GLU A 15 5.06 -12.78 9.79
CA GLU A 15 5.14 -12.03 11.04
C GLU A 15 6.57 -12.04 11.59
N ASN A 16 7.21 -13.21 11.58
CA ASN A 16 8.60 -13.36 12.00
C ASN A 16 9.55 -12.57 11.09
N LYS A 17 9.30 -12.55 9.77
CA LYS A 17 10.06 -11.72 8.83
C LYS A 17 9.95 -10.23 9.16
N ILE A 18 8.74 -9.74 9.45
CA ILE A 18 8.53 -8.32 9.79
C ILE A 18 9.21 -7.97 11.13
N LYS A 19 9.13 -8.85 12.14
CA LYS A 19 9.86 -8.68 13.40
C LYS A 19 11.38 -8.60 13.17
N GLU A 20 11.93 -9.44 12.29
CA GLU A 20 13.34 -9.37 11.93
C GLU A 20 13.67 -8.05 11.22
N MET A 21 12.83 -7.58 10.29
CA MET A 21 13.02 -6.27 9.66
C MET A 21 13.04 -5.13 10.68
N ILE A 22 12.14 -5.16 11.67
CA ILE A 22 12.10 -4.16 12.75
C ILE A 22 13.40 -4.21 13.57
N ARG A 23 13.89 -5.41 13.91
CA ARG A 23 15.19 -5.59 14.57
C ARG A 23 16.34 -5.01 13.73
N LEU A 24 16.39 -5.30 12.43
CA LEU A 24 17.41 -4.78 11.51
C LEU A 24 17.37 -3.26 11.40
N TYR A 25 16.18 -2.67 11.39
CA TYR A 25 15.97 -1.22 11.41
C TYR A 25 16.63 -0.58 12.64
N TYR A 26 16.32 -1.07 13.85
CA TYR A 26 16.91 -0.55 15.08
C TYR A 26 18.43 -0.77 15.17
N ASN A 27 18.91 -1.89 14.63
CA ASN A 27 20.35 -2.19 14.55
C ASN A 27 21.09 -1.42 13.44
N LYS A 28 20.39 -0.56 12.68
CA LYS A 28 20.93 0.21 11.54
C LYS A 28 21.56 -0.67 10.45
N ASN A 29 21.15 -1.94 10.35
CA ASN A 29 21.61 -2.84 9.29
C ASN A 29 20.79 -2.62 8.01
N ARG A 30 21.20 -1.59 7.25
CA ARG A 30 20.48 -1.17 6.04
C ARG A 30 20.52 -2.21 4.92
N TYR A 31 21.64 -2.93 4.76
CA TYR A 31 21.80 -3.90 3.68
C TYR A 31 20.79 -5.05 3.80
N ASP A 32 20.75 -5.71 4.95
CA ASP A 32 19.83 -6.82 5.17
C ASP A 32 18.38 -6.34 5.18
N LEU A 33 18.10 -5.17 5.79
CA LEU A 33 16.77 -4.57 5.75
C LEU A 33 16.27 -4.37 4.32
N GLN A 34 17.10 -3.85 3.41
CA GLN A 34 16.72 -3.65 2.01
C GLN A 34 16.48 -4.97 1.27
N LYS A 35 17.24 -6.02 1.59
CA LYS A 35 17.00 -7.36 1.06
C LYS A 35 15.63 -7.90 1.51
N HIS A 36 15.35 -7.86 2.81
CA HIS A 36 14.08 -8.31 3.36
C HIS A 36 12.89 -7.47 2.85
N TYR A 37 13.07 -6.17 2.67
CA TYR A 37 12.08 -5.26 2.08
C TYR A 37 11.73 -5.65 0.64
N GLY A 38 12.72 -5.93 -0.20
CA GLY A 38 12.50 -6.41 -1.56
C GLY A 38 11.71 -7.73 -1.59
N ASP A 39 12.09 -8.68 -0.74
CA ASP A 39 11.41 -9.97 -0.61
C ASP A 39 9.96 -9.80 -0.13
N LEU A 40 9.73 -8.94 0.88
CA LEU A 40 8.40 -8.63 1.39
C LEU A 40 7.51 -8.08 0.28
N LEU A 41 7.96 -7.06 -0.45
CA LEU A 41 7.18 -6.47 -1.53
C LEU A 41 6.89 -7.46 -2.67
N LYS A 42 7.84 -8.37 -2.96
CA LYS A 42 7.60 -9.45 -3.92
C LYS A 42 6.51 -10.40 -3.43
N GLN A 43 6.62 -10.92 -2.20
CA GLN A 43 5.63 -11.83 -1.63
C GLN A 43 4.22 -11.22 -1.58
N VAL A 44 4.13 -9.95 -1.16
CA VAL A 44 2.86 -9.22 -1.09
C VAL A 44 2.29 -8.98 -2.49
N SER A 45 3.13 -8.65 -3.47
CA SER A 45 2.70 -8.49 -4.87
C SER A 45 2.19 -9.81 -5.45
N ASP A 46 2.88 -10.93 -5.19
CA ASP A 46 2.47 -12.27 -5.61
C ASP A 46 1.12 -12.63 -4.96
N LYS A 47 0.92 -12.32 -3.67
CA LYS A 47 -0.38 -12.48 -2.98
C LYS A 47 -1.49 -11.67 -3.64
N ILE A 48 -1.24 -10.39 -3.96
CA ILE A 48 -2.22 -9.50 -4.61
C ILE A 48 -2.57 -9.97 -6.03
N ASN A 49 -1.62 -10.52 -6.78
CA ASN A 49 -1.91 -11.06 -8.12
C ASN A 49 -2.81 -12.30 -8.08
N ASN A 50 -2.71 -13.11 -7.02
CA ASN A 50 -3.44 -14.37 -6.87
C ASN A 50 -4.87 -14.23 -6.30
N ILE A 51 -5.26 -13.04 -5.82
CA ILE A 51 -6.64 -12.76 -5.38
C ILE A 51 -7.49 -12.18 -6.50
N ARG A 52 -8.80 -12.36 -6.40
CA ARG A 52 -9.75 -11.85 -7.42
C ARG A 52 -10.08 -10.38 -7.22
N SER A 53 -10.03 -9.90 -5.98
CA SER A 53 -10.29 -8.50 -5.63
C SER A 53 -9.57 -8.13 -4.34
N LEU A 54 -9.20 -6.85 -4.18
CA LEU A 54 -8.53 -6.35 -2.97
C LEU A 54 -9.33 -6.59 -1.69
N GLU A 55 -10.66 -6.65 -1.77
CA GLU A 55 -11.53 -7.02 -0.64
C GLU A 55 -11.25 -8.41 -0.05
N GLU A 56 -10.56 -9.29 -0.78
CA GLU A 56 -10.16 -10.62 -0.29
C GLU A 56 -8.89 -10.57 0.58
N LEU A 57 -8.19 -9.43 0.61
CA LEU A 57 -7.05 -9.25 1.50
C LEU A 57 -7.52 -9.27 2.95
N ASP A 58 -6.76 -9.98 3.79
CA ASP A 58 -6.88 -9.84 5.23
C ASP A 58 -6.29 -8.49 5.63
N LEU A 59 -7.17 -7.50 5.78
CA LEU A 59 -6.75 -6.15 6.10
C LEU A 59 -6.06 -6.06 7.47
N GLU A 60 -6.44 -6.90 8.44
CA GLU A 60 -5.80 -6.90 9.75
C GLU A 60 -4.33 -7.29 9.64
N GLU A 61 -4.02 -8.30 8.83
CA GLU A 61 -2.64 -8.71 8.56
C GLU A 61 -1.81 -7.59 7.92
N PHE A 62 -2.44 -6.70 7.16
CA PHE A 62 -1.76 -5.55 6.59
C PHE A 62 -1.50 -4.44 7.61
N VAL A 63 -2.48 -4.11 8.46
CA VAL A 63 -2.47 -2.84 9.21
C VAL A 63 -2.11 -2.97 10.68
N LYS A 64 -2.14 -4.17 11.27
CA LYS A 64 -1.80 -4.38 12.68
C LYS A 64 -0.33 -4.07 12.97
N PRO A 65 0.05 -3.84 14.25
CA PRO A 65 1.46 -3.83 14.65
C PRO A 65 2.16 -5.14 14.28
N ASN A 66 3.42 -5.03 13.84
CA ASN A 66 4.19 -6.08 13.18
C ASN A 66 3.52 -6.62 11.90
N GLY A 67 2.65 -5.81 11.28
CA GLY A 67 1.95 -6.14 10.04
C GLY A 67 2.69 -5.68 8.79
N ILE A 68 2.15 -6.06 7.62
CA ILE A 68 2.82 -5.86 6.33
C ILE A 68 3.13 -4.37 6.07
N CYS A 69 2.19 -3.47 6.36
CA CYS A 69 2.37 -2.03 6.11
C CYS A 69 3.52 -1.45 6.94
N GLU A 70 3.74 -1.97 8.14
CA GLU A 70 4.86 -1.57 8.99
C GLU A 70 6.20 -2.01 8.40
N GLY A 71 6.30 -3.29 7.99
CA GLY A 71 7.47 -3.82 7.30
C GLY A 71 7.82 -3.06 6.02
N ILE A 72 6.81 -2.71 5.22
CA ILE A 72 7.00 -1.85 4.04
C ILE A 72 7.52 -0.48 4.45
N ALA A 73 6.90 0.14 5.45
CA ALA A 73 7.22 1.50 5.88
C ALA A 73 8.66 1.67 6.40
N ILE A 74 9.20 0.68 7.12
CA ILE A 74 10.59 0.72 7.60
C ILE A 74 11.62 0.44 6.51
N GLY A 75 11.23 -0.32 5.48
CA GLY A 75 12.09 -0.62 4.33
C GLY A 75 12.13 0.50 3.29
N MET A 76 11.14 1.38 3.28
CA MET A 76 11.12 2.57 2.42
C MET A 76 12.28 3.51 2.77
N ASP A 77 13.06 3.89 1.75
CA ASP A 77 14.22 4.79 1.89
C ASP A 77 14.00 6.17 1.25
N PHE A 78 12.73 6.56 1.04
CA PHE A 78 12.41 7.85 0.43
C PHE A 78 11.71 8.81 1.38
N LYS A 79 11.92 10.11 1.13
CA LYS A 79 11.39 11.17 1.99
C LYS A 79 9.86 11.10 2.10
N LYS A 80 9.36 11.20 3.34
CA LYS A 80 7.93 11.32 3.67
C LYS A 80 7.18 12.34 2.81
N SER A 81 7.82 13.46 2.46
CA SER A 81 7.22 14.51 1.63
C SER A 81 6.84 14.01 0.24
N GLN A 82 7.60 13.06 -0.34
CA GLN A 82 7.29 12.46 -1.64
C GLN A 82 6.08 11.55 -1.54
N PHE A 83 6.05 10.69 -0.50
CA PHE A 83 4.91 9.83 -0.27
C PHE A 83 3.63 10.62 0.01
N ARG A 84 3.74 11.71 0.79
CA ARG A 84 2.60 12.58 1.11
C ARG A 84 2.01 13.25 -0.12
N LYS A 85 2.84 13.72 -1.05
CA LYS A 85 2.36 14.30 -2.33
C LYS A 85 1.52 13.29 -3.10
N PHE A 86 2.02 12.06 -3.22
CA PHE A 86 1.29 10.95 -3.84
C PHE A 86 -0.02 10.63 -3.11
N TYR A 87 0.03 10.48 -1.78
CA TYR A 87 -1.14 10.14 -0.97
C TYR A 87 -2.24 11.22 -1.01
N ASN A 88 -1.88 12.50 -1.13
CA ASN A 88 -2.86 13.58 -1.30
C ASN A 88 -3.70 13.41 -2.58
N GLU A 89 -3.14 12.86 -3.65
CA GLU A 89 -3.91 12.59 -4.87
C GLU A 89 -4.95 11.49 -4.64
N ILE A 90 -4.58 10.46 -3.88
CA ILE A 90 -5.48 9.36 -3.51
C ILE A 90 -6.63 9.87 -2.64
N LYS A 91 -6.36 10.77 -1.69
CA LYS A 91 -7.41 11.45 -0.91
C LYS A 91 -8.42 12.18 -1.80
N ASN A 92 -7.94 12.87 -2.83
CA ASN A 92 -8.81 13.56 -3.79
C ASN A 92 -9.68 12.57 -4.58
N ILE A 93 -9.15 11.39 -4.91
CA ILE A 93 -9.92 10.31 -5.53
C ILE A 93 -10.96 9.75 -4.56
N LYS A 94 -10.59 9.55 -3.28
CA LYS A 94 -11.51 9.07 -2.22
C LYS A 94 -12.74 9.96 -2.10
N ILE A 95 -12.54 11.28 -2.11
CA ILE A 95 -13.64 12.25 -2.04
C ILE A 95 -14.62 12.06 -3.20
N LYS A 96 -14.12 11.80 -4.42
CA LYS A 96 -14.97 11.57 -5.59
C LYS A 96 -15.71 10.24 -5.48
N ILE A 97 -15.03 9.15 -5.10
CA ILE A 97 -15.64 7.83 -4.91
C ILE A 97 -16.76 7.86 -3.86
N ASN A 98 -16.58 8.63 -2.79
CA ASN A 98 -17.60 8.77 -1.74
C ASN A 98 -18.84 9.56 -2.17
N LYS A 99 -18.74 10.35 -3.26
CA LYS A 99 -19.85 11.13 -3.82
C LYS A 99 -20.64 10.36 -4.88
N LEU A 100 -20.14 9.20 -5.34
CA LEU A 100 -20.83 8.39 -6.33
C LEU A 100 -22.20 7.94 -5.81
N HIS A 101 -23.25 8.22 -6.58
CA HIS A 101 -24.60 7.73 -6.29
C HIS A 101 -24.85 6.40 -7.01
N LYS A 102 -25.67 5.51 -6.40
CA LYS A 102 -25.88 4.13 -6.85
C LYS A 102 -26.38 3.97 -8.29
N GLU A 103 -27.00 5.00 -8.88
CA GLU A 103 -27.83 4.82 -10.08
C GLU A 103 -27.41 5.59 -11.34
N GLN A 104 -26.38 6.45 -11.36
CA GLN A 104 -26.14 7.30 -12.56
C GLN A 104 -24.69 7.57 -12.99
N ASP A 105 -23.67 6.99 -12.35
CA ASP A 105 -22.31 7.55 -12.46
C ASP A 105 -21.34 6.84 -13.41
N THR A 106 -21.79 6.22 -14.49
CA THR A 106 -20.86 5.54 -15.43
C THR A 106 -19.76 6.46 -15.94
N SER A 107 -20.07 7.72 -16.26
CA SER A 107 -19.10 8.72 -16.72
C SER A 107 -18.14 9.17 -15.60
N GLU A 108 -18.62 9.34 -14.37
CA GLU A 108 -17.78 9.66 -13.22
C GLU A 108 -16.86 8.50 -12.84
N LEU A 109 -17.35 7.26 -12.91
CA LEU A 109 -16.59 6.05 -12.62
C LEU A 109 -15.46 5.86 -13.65
N ILE A 110 -15.72 6.14 -14.93
CA ILE A 110 -14.68 6.22 -15.97
C ILE A 110 -13.65 7.32 -15.63
N SER A 111 -14.11 8.52 -15.26
CA SER A 111 -13.24 9.64 -14.88
C SER A 111 -12.38 9.34 -13.66
N ILE A 112 -12.88 8.55 -12.71
CA ILE A 112 -12.14 8.07 -11.54
C ILE A 112 -11.13 7.00 -11.96
N ALA A 113 -11.53 6.04 -12.79
CA ALA A 113 -10.63 5.01 -13.31
C ALA A 113 -9.44 5.62 -14.07
N ILE A 114 -9.67 6.66 -14.88
CA ILE A 114 -8.61 7.42 -15.57
C ILE A 114 -7.65 8.06 -14.55
N LYS A 115 -8.17 8.66 -13.47
CA LYS A 115 -7.31 9.24 -12.43
C LYS A 115 -6.47 8.18 -11.71
N ILE A 116 -7.06 7.02 -11.40
CA ILE A 116 -6.36 5.90 -10.78
C ILE A 116 -5.23 5.39 -11.69
N ILE A 117 -5.49 5.18 -12.98
CA ILE A 117 -4.42 4.72 -13.89
C ILE A 117 -3.34 5.79 -14.08
N SER A 118 -3.69 7.08 -14.02
CA SER A 118 -2.72 8.18 -14.08
C SER A 118 -1.74 8.22 -12.90
N LEU A 119 -2.01 7.51 -11.80
CA LEU A 119 -1.06 7.36 -10.70
C LEU A 119 0.20 6.61 -11.14
N ILE A 120 0.09 5.66 -12.08
CA ILE A 120 1.23 4.86 -12.58
C ILE A 120 2.29 5.72 -13.28
N PRO A 121 1.99 6.55 -14.30
CA PRO A 121 3.00 7.40 -14.92
C PRO A 121 3.59 8.43 -13.94
N LYS A 122 2.82 8.93 -12.96
CA LYS A 122 3.35 9.78 -11.89
C LYS A 122 4.37 9.05 -11.01
N LEU A 123 4.04 7.83 -10.60
CA LEU A 123 4.97 6.95 -9.88
C LEU A 123 6.22 6.64 -10.72
N ALA A 124 6.07 6.41 -12.03
CA ALA A 124 7.19 6.17 -12.93
C ALA A 124 8.12 7.39 -13.02
N TYR A 125 7.56 8.60 -13.10
CA TYR A 125 8.31 9.84 -13.04
C TYR A 125 9.06 9.98 -11.70
N SER A 126 8.38 9.76 -10.57
CA SER A 126 9.01 9.77 -9.24
C SER A 126 10.16 8.77 -9.13
N LYS A 127 9.99 7.56 -9.65
CA LYS A 127 11.05 6.54 -9.71
C LYS A 127 12.23 7.03 -10.57
N GLY A 128 11.97 7.56 -11.76
CA GLY A 128 13.02 8.08 -12.66
C GLY A 128 13.81 9.23 -12.05
N ARG A 129 13.20 9.99 -11.13
CA ARG A 129 13.86 11.04 -10.33
C ARG A 129 14.53 10.54 -9.06
N GLY A 130 14.55 9.22 -8.81
CA GLY A 130 15.11 8.63 -7.59
C GLY A 130 14.33 8.96 -6.32
N LEU A 131 13.05 9.36 -6.44
CA LEU A 131 12.21 9.76 -5.30
C LEU A 131 11.47 8.60 -4.65
N ILE A 132 11.40 7.45 -5.31
CA ILE A 132 10.92 6.17 -4.79
C ILE A 132 11.79 5.06 -5.35
N ASP A 133 11.91 3.95 -4.62
CA ASP A 133 12.67 2.81 -5.10
C ASP A 133 11.89 1.95 -6.11
N ASN A 134 12.61 1.07 -6.80
CA ASN A 134 12.04 0.21 -7.84
C ASN A 134 11.07 -0.85 -7.28
N ASN A 135 11.30 -1.36 -6.06
CA ASN A 135 10.44 -2.36 -5.46
C ASN A 135 9.10 -1.72 -5.08
N PHE A 136 9.13 -0.54 -4.47
CA PHE A 136 7.92 0.24 -4.17
C PHE A 136 7.11 0.55 -5.42
N PHE A 137 7.78 1.02 -6.48
CA PHE A 137 7.11 1.27 -7.77
C PHE A 137 6.40 0.03 -8.32
N LYS A 138 7.06 -1.13 -8.29
CA LYS A 138 6.48 -2.39 -8.77
C LYS A 138 5.26 -2.80 -7.92
N PHE A 139 5.39 -2.74 -6.59
CA PHE A 139 4.28 -3.01 -5.67
C PHE A 139 3.08 -2.09 -5.93
N MET A 140 3.32 -0.78 -6.06
CA MET A 140 2.27 0.19 -6.35
C MET A 140 1.58 -0.09 -7.68
N LYS A 141 2.31 -0.48 -8.73
CA LYS A 141 1.71 -0.90 -10.00
C LYS A 141 0.80 -2.12 -9.83
N VAL A 142 1.20 -3.10 -9.04
CA VAL A 142 0.42 -4.32 -8.81
C VAL A 142 -0.88 -4.01 -8.09
N ILE A 143 -0.82 -3.29 -6.97
CA ILE A 143 -2.03 -2.97 -6.19
C ILE A 143 -2.99 -2.03 -6.95
N ILE A 144 -2.45 -1.05 -7.71
CA ILE A 144 -3.27 -0.18 -8.59
C ILE A 144 -3.89 -0.97 -9.74
N GLY A 145 -3.14 -1.91 -10.33
CA GLY A 145 -3.66 -2.82 -11.36
C GLY A 145 -4.84 -3.64 -10.85
N LYS A 146 -4.68 -4.27 -9.68
CA LYS A 146 -5.74 -5.05 -9.02
C LYS A 146 -6.95 -4.19 -8.65
N LEU A 147 -6.74 -2.96 -8.16
CA LEU A 147 -7.84 -2.01 -7.91
C LEU A 147 -8.63 -1.69 -9.18
N ARG A 148 -7.96 -1.55 -10.33
CA ARG A 148 -8.60 -1.23 -11.60
C ARG A 148 -9.44 -2.39 -12.14
N GLU A 149 -9.01 -3.64 -11.96
CA GLU A 149 -9.76 -4.82 -12.40
C GLU A 149 -11.18 -4.84 -11.82
N LYS A 150 -11.35 -4.35 -10.59
CA LYS A 150 -12.65 -4.26 -9.92
C LYS A 150 -12.77 -2.97 -9.10
N LEU A 151 -12.91 -1.85 -9.80
CA LEU A 151 -13.08 -0.56 -9.15
C LEU A 151 -14.47 -0.43 -8.54
N ASN A 152 -14.53 -0.48 -7.21
CA ASN A 152 -15.71 -0.15 -6.41
C ASN A 152 -15.26 0.53 -5.10
N LYS A 153 -16.22 0.92 -4.26
CA LYS A 153 -15.94 1.64 -3.01
C LYS A 153 -15.15 0.77 -2.03
N GLU A 154 -15.47 -0.51 -1.95
CA GLU A 154 -14.87 -1.46 -1.01
C GLU A 154 -13.41 -1.78 -1.35
N ASN A 155 -13.09 -2.08 -2.62
CA ASN A 155 -11.71 -2.26 -3.08
C ASN A 155 -10.88 -0.99 -2.92
N PHE A 156 -11.48 0.17 -3.20
CA PHE A 156 -10.79 1.44 -2.98
C PHE A 156 -10.51 1.70 -1.50
N GLU A 157 -11.44 1.37 -0.61
CA GLU A 157 -11.24 1.53 0.84
C GLU A 157 -10.12 0.64 1.36
N VAL A 158 -9.98 -0.61 0.86
CA VAL A 158 -8.83 -1.47 1.20
C VAL A 158 -7.52 -0.84 0.72
N PHE A 159 -7.47 -0.37 -0.53
CA PHE A 159 -6.31 0.32 -1.09
C PHE A 159 -5.92 1.56 -0.28
N ASP A 160 -6.88 2.42 0.06
CA ASP A 160 -6.63 3.64 0.85
C ASP A 160 -6.11 3.29 2.26
N LYS A 161 -6.70 2.30 2.94
CA LYS A 161 -6.26 1.88 4.27
C LYS A 161 -4.82 1.37 4.26
N ILE A 162 -4.43 0.57 3.26
CA ILE A 162 -3.04 0.11 3.10
C ILE A 162 -2.08 1.31 2.99
N LEU A 163 -2.40 2.28 2.14
CA LEU A 163 -1.51 3.44 1.93
C LEU A 163 -1.46 4.38 3.13
N VAL A 164 -2.59 4.59 3.82
CA VAL A 164 -2.64 5.33 5.08
C VAL A 164 -1.76 4.66 6.13
N SER A 165 -1.87 3.34 6.28
CA SER A 165 -1.09 2.59 7.25
C SER A 165 0.40 2.67 6.94
N ILE A 166 0.81 2.52 5.68
CA ILE A 166 2.22 2.72 5.27
C ILE A 166 2.69 4.13 5.64
N LEU A 167 1.90 5.18 5.34
CA LEU A 167 2.26 6.57 5.66
C LEU A 167 2.38 6.81 7.17
N ALA A 168 1.47 6.22 7.95
CA ALA A 168 1.42 6.33 9.40
C ALA A 168 2.65 5.66 10.03
N TYR A 169 2.96 4.41 9.67
CA TYR A 169 4.15 3.72 10.16
C TYR A 169 5.44 4.41 9.69
N HIS A 170 5.50 4.86 8.44
CA HIS A 170 6.68 5.59 7.96
C HIS A 170 6.89 6.88 8.76
N THR A 171 5.81 7.54 9.16
CA THR A 171 5.86 8.72 10.04
C THR A 171 6.31 8.36 11.45
N TYR A 172 5.85 7.23 11.98
CA TYR A 172 6.19 6.76 13.32
C TYR A 172 7.69 6.43 13.45
N TYR A 173 8.26 5.75 12.45
CA TYR A 173 9.69 5.38 12.45
C TYR A 173 10.62 6.51 12.02
N ASN A 174 10.12 7.46 11.24
CA ASN A 174 10.85 8.64 10.80
C ASN A 174 10.15 9.92 11.28
N PRO A 175 10.07 10.14 12.61
CA PRO A 175 9.57 11.41 13.14
C PRO A 175 10.48 12.53 12.62
N LYS A 176 9.91 13.71 12.39
CA LYS A 176 10.76 14.86 12.05
C LYS A 176 11.79 15.00 13.17
N GLU A 177 13.09 15.01 12.82
CA GLU A 177 14.06 15.72 13.66
C GLU A 177 13.47 17.12 13.88
N ASN A 178 13.22 17.45 15.14
CA ASN A 178 12.96 18.83 15.54
C ASN A 178 14.25 19.62 15.37
#